data_AF-A0A1A6FGS6-F1
#
_entry.id   AF-A0A1A6FGS6-F1
#
_cell.length_a   1.000
_cell.length_b   1.000
_cell.length_c   1.000
_cell.angle_alpha   90.00
_cell.angle_beta   90.00
_cell.angle_gamma   90.00
#
_symmetry.space_group_name_H-M   'P 1'
#
loop_
_entity.id
_entity.type
_entity.pdbx_description
1 polymer ?
#
loop_
_entity_poly.entity_id
_entity_poly.type
_entity_poly.pdbx_seq_one_letter_code
_entity_poly.pdbx_strand_id
1 'polypeptide(L)'
;MTKPLLPIFGAIPADGRVVQDRNRIIAERVTAGLDFSLTLVGQLGDSTYATGVQLLAQYAPEPPFSAGEPETAPRAATTMIESMFTRMTQAMEAAGKAAFAKAKELRERRAPSSVL
;
A
#
# COMPACT_ATOMS: atom_id res chain seq x y z
N MET A 1 7.96 -5.65 -3.24
CA MET A 1 8.86 -4.99 -4.21
C MET A 1 8.96 -3.47 -4.03
N THR A 2 7.86 -2.71 -3.92
CA THR A 2 7.90 -1.23 -3.81
C THR A 2 7.91 -0.71 -2.37
N LYS A 3 7.53 -1.53 -1.39
CA LYS A 3 7.56 -1.19 0.05
C LYS A 3 8.90 -0.59 0.54
N PRO A 4 10.08 -1.09 0.11
CA PRO A 4 11.36 -0.47 0.47
C PRO A 4 11.57 0.96 -0.05
N LEU A 5 10.74 1.43 -0.98
CA LEU A 5 10.80 2.81 -1.51
C LEU A 5 10.05 3.81 -0.63
N LEU A 6 9.17 3.37 0.27
CA LEU A 6 8.38 4.24 1.15
C LEU A 6 9.22 5.24 1.98
N PRO A 7 10.40 4.88 2.52
CA PRO A 7 11.25 5.81 3.27
C PRO A 7 11.69 7.04 2.47
N ILE A 8 11.76 6.95 1.12
CA ILE A 8 12.08 8.10 0.26
C ILE A 8 11.08 9.24 0.48
N PHE A 9 9.84 8.91 0.82
CA PHE A 9 8.75 9.85 1.04
C PHE A 9 8.53 10.17 2.53
N GLY A 10 9.44 9.73 3.41
CA GLY A 10 9.32 9.89 4.87
C GLY A 10 8.29 8.98 5.52
N ALA A 11 7.78 7.97 4.81
CA ALA A 11 6.88 6.97 5.37
C ALA A 11 7.66 5.84 6.04
N ILE A 12 7.07 5.25 7.09
CA ILE A 12 7.63 4.10 7.79
C ILE A 12 7.01 2.83 7.20
N PRO A 13 7.78 1.91 6.61
CA PRO A 13 7.26 0.62 6.18
C PRO A 13 6.68 -0.15 7.37
N ALA A 14 5.45 -0.61 7.24
CA ALA A 14 4.78 -1.43 8.24
C ALA A 14 4.27 -2.71 7.59
N ASP A 15 4.35 -3.84 8.30
CA ASP A 15 3.79 -5.12 7.87
C ASP A 15 2.29 -5.16 8.19
N GLY A 16 1.49 -5.64 7.24
CA GLY A 16 0.06 -5.78 7.44
C GLY A 16 -0.71 -5.67 6.13
N ARG A 17 -1.72 -6.54 5.99
CA ARG A 17 -2.60 -6.55 4.82
C ARG A 17 -3.32 -5.20 4.65
N VAL A 18 -3.77 -4.63 5.77
CA VAL A 18 -4.30 -3.26 5.87
C VAL A 18 -3.57 -2.56 7.02
N VAL A 19 -2.99 -1.39 6.75
CA VAL A 19 -2.29 -0.57 7.75
C VAL A 19 -3.03 0.76 7.90
N GLN A 20 -3.34 1.14 9.14
CA GLN A 20 -3.98 2.42 9.46
C GLN A 20 -3.06 3.29 10.33
N ASP A 21 -2.71 4.47 9.82
CA ASP A 21 -2.10 5.57 10.58
C ASP A 21 -3.06 6.77 10.59
N ARG A 22 -3.74 6.97 11.72
CA ARG A 22 -4.73 8.03 11.91
C ARG A 22 -5.80 7.98 10.81
N ASN A 23 -5.82 8.98 9.93
CA ASN A 23 -6.75 9.10 8.81
C ASN A 23 -6.17 8.59 7.47
N ARG A 24 -5.06 7.85 7.50
CA ARG A 24 -4.48 7.19 6.33
C ARG A 24 -4.67 5.69 6.51
N ILE A 25 -5.36 5.07 5.56
CA ILE A 25 -5.51 3.62 5.52
C ILE A 25 -4.91 3.14 4.20
N ILE A 26 -4.01 2.18 4.29
CA ILE A 26 -3.20 1.68 3.18
C ILE A 26 -3.45 0.18 3.04
N ALA A 27 -3.77 -0.26 1.83
CA ALA A 27 -3.80 -1.68 1.47
C ALA A 27 -2.44 -2.06 0.86
N GLU A 28 -1.75 -3.03 1.45
CA GLU A 28 -0.36 -3.34 1.08
C GLU A 28 -0.23 -4.00 -0.31
N ARG A 29 -1.22 -4.82 -0.67
CA ARG A 29 -1.22 -5.67 -1.88
C ARG A 29 -2.45 -5.42 -2.75
N VAL A 30 -2.41 -5.94 -3.97
CA VAL A 30 -3.50 -5.78 -4.96
C VAL A 30 -4.86 -6.19 -4.38
N THR A 31 -4.96 -7.41 -3.85
CA THR A 31 -6.23 -7.93 -3.31
C THR A 31 -6.56 -7.41 -1.92
N ALA A 32 -5.60 -6.82 -1.21
CA ALA A 32 -5.82 -6.25 0.12
C ALA A 32 -6.77 -5.03 0.08
N GLY A 33 -7.01 -4.45 -1.11
CA GLY A 33 -8.03 -3.42 -1.31
C GLY A 33 -9.44 -3.86 -0.94
N LEU A 34 -9.75 -5.16 -1.06
CA LEU A 34 -11.05 -5.72 -0.65
C LEU A 34 -11.18 -5.72 0.88
N ASP A 35 -10.15 -6.19 1.59
CA ASP A 35 -10.11 -6.18 3.05
C ASP A 35 -10.13 -4.75 3.61
N PHE A 36 -9.41 -3.83 2.97
CA PHE A 36 -9.45 -2.41 3.27
C PHE A 36 -10.87 -1.86 3.13
N SER A 37 -11.54 -2.15 2.01
CA SER A 37 -12.88 -1.64 1.76
C SER A 37 -13.88 -2.17 2.79
N LEU A 38 -13.82 -3.44 3.14
CA LEU A 38 -14.66 -4.02 4.21
C LEU A 38 -14.36 -3.38 5.58
N THR A 39 -13.08 -3.13 5.89
CA THR A 39 -12.69 -2.39 7.10
C THR A 39 -13.32 -1.00 7.12
N LEU A 40 -13.24 -0.27 6.00
CA LEU A 40 -13.79 1.09 5.89
C LEU A 40 -15.32 1.08 6.00
N VAL A 41 -16.00 0.11 5.38
CA VAL A 41 -17.46 -0.06 5.50
C VAL A 41 -17.86 -0.25 6.96
N GLY A 42 -17.13 -1.07 7.72
CA GLY A 42 -17.38 -1.26 9.15
C GLY A 42 -17.08 -0.01 10.01
N GLN A 43 -16.09 0.80 9.63
CA GLN A 43 -15.80 2.06 10.32
C GLN A 43 -16.83 3.16 10.05
N LEU A 44 -17.41 3.20 8.85
CA LEU A 44 -18.41 4.19 8.45
C LEU A 44 -19.84 3.80 8.86
N GLY A 45 -20.12 2.49 8.92
CA GLY A 45 -21.39 1.93 9.37
C GLY A 45 -21.23 1.18 10.68
N ASP A 46 -21.61 -0.10 10.66
CA ASP A 46 -21.46 -1.01 11.78
C ASP A 46 -20.99 -2.41 11.33
N SER A 47 -20.73 -3.28 12.30
CA SER A 47 -20.27 -4.66 12.05
C SER A 47 -21.30 -5.51 11.29
N THR A 48 -22.59 -5.26 11.47
CA THR A 48 -23.66 -6.01 10.81
C THR A 48 -23.71 -5.67 9.33
N TYR A 49 -23.60 -4.37 9.01
CA TYR A 49 -23.55 -3.92 7.63
C TYR A 49 -22.29 -4.42 6.91
N ALA A 50 -21.12 -4.33 7.56
CA ALA A 50 -19.87 -4.84 6.98
C ALA A 50 -19.91 -6.35 6.70
N THR A 51 -20.42 -7.15 7.64
CA THR A 51 -20.57 -8.60 7.44
C THR A 51 -21.65 -8.94 6.41
N GLY A 52 -22.72 -8.15 6.33
CA GLY A 52 -23.73 -8.25 5.27
C GLY A 52 -23.16 -7.96 3.87
N VAL A 53 -22.30 -6.94 3.74
CA VAL A 53 -21.59 -6.64 2.49
C VAL A 53 -20.60 -7.75 2.13
N GLN A 54 -19.86 -8.28 3.12
CA GLN A 54 -18.99 -9.44 2.91
C GLN A 54 -19.76 -10.65 2.37
N LEU A 55 -20.92 -10.94 2.97
CA LEU A 55 -21.82 -12.02 2.54
C LEU A 55 -22.38 -11.76 1.13
N LEU A 56 -22.86 -10.55 0.85
CA LEU A 56 -23.38 -10.15 -0.46
C LEU A 56 -22.33 -10.37 -1.57
N ALA A 57 -21.09 -10.00 -1.29
CA ALA A 57 -19.97 -10.18 -2.21
C ALA A 57 -19.50 -11.65 -2.31
N GLN A 58 -20.00 -12.53 -1.44
CA GLN A 58 -19.47 -13.89 -1.24
C GLN A 58 -17.94 -13.88 -1.07
N TYR A 59 -17.45 -12.90 -0.29
CA TYR A 59 -16.02 -12.71 -0.07
C TYR A 59 -15.50 -13.73 0.95
N ALA A 60 -15.27 -14.94 0.45
CA ALA A 60 -14.68 -16.08 1.13
C ALA A 60 -13.50 -16.59 0.26
N PRO A 61 -12.33 -15.94 0.31
CA PRO A 61 -11.22 -16.29 -0.57
C PRO A 61 -10.70 -17.70 -0.28
N GLU A 62 -10.60 -18.53 -1.31
CA GLU A 62 -10.00 -19.87 -1.28
C GLU A 62 -8.89 -19.97 -2.34
N PRO A 63 -7.70 -19.41 -2.09
CA PRO A 63 -6.62 -19.43 -3.08
C PRO A 63 -6.13 -20.87 -3.31
N PRO A 64 -6.05 -21.35 -4.56
CA PRO A 64 -5.60 -22.72 -4.86
C PRO A 64 -4.09 -22.92 -4.65
N PHE A 65 -3.33 -21.84 -4.46
CA PHE A 65 -1.89 -21.87 -4.27
C PHE A 65 -1.49 -20.99 -3.07
N SER A 66 -0.53 -21.47 -2.28
CA SER A 66 0.08 -20.71 -1.18
C SER A 66 1.27 -19.88 -1.68
N ALA A 67 1.00 -18.91 -2.56
CA ALA A 67 2.02 -18.04 -3.15
C ALA A 67 1.66 -16.55 -3.05
N GLY A 68 0.77 -16.20 -2.12
CA GLY A 68 0.31 -14.83 -1.89
C GLY A 68 1.32 -13.93 -1.17
N GLU A 69 2.33 -14.52 -0.53
CA GLU A 69 3.39 -13.82 0.20
C GLU A 69 4.77 -14.30 -0.23
N PRO A 70 5.81 -13.45 -0.23
CA PRO A 70 7.18 -13.86 -0.58
C PRO A 70 7.70 -15.05 0.26
N GLU A 71 7.29 -15.13 1.52
CA GLU A 71 7.72 -16.16 2.47
C GLU A 71 7.10 -17.54 2.18
N THR A 72 5.93 -17.58 1.52
CA THR A 72 5.21 -18.82 1.22
C THR A 72 5.34 -19.24 -0.25
N ALA A 73 5.61 -18.29 -1.15
CA ALA A 73 5.75 -18.55 -2.56
C ALA A 73 6.99 -19.38 -2.92
N PRO A 74 6.92 -20.25 -3.94
CA PRO A 74 8.11 -20.94 -4.46
C PRO A 74 9.19 -19.95 -4.92
N ARG A 75 10.46 -20.27 -4.64
CA ARG A 75 11.61 -19.43 -5.01
C ARG A 75 11.66 -19.07 -6.49
N ALA A 76 11.27 -20.00 -7.37
CA ALA A 76 11.22 -19.73 -8.81
C ALA A 76 10.20 -18.62 -9.15
N ALA A 77 9.05 -18.62 -8.49
CA ALA A 77 8.02 -17.60 -8.69
C ALA A 77 8.46 -16.23 -8.14
N THR A 78 9.06 -16.19 -6.94
CA THR A 78 9.58 -14.93 -6.39
C THR A 78 10.69 -14.33 -7.27
N THR A 79 11.66 -15.16 -7.68
CA THR A 79 12.77 -14.73 -8.57
C THR A 79 12.26 -14.20 -9.91
N MET A 80 11.27 -14.87 -10.50
CA MET A 80 10.65 -14.45 -11.76
C MET A 80 10.02 -13.07 -11.63
N ILE A 81 9.22 -12.84 -10.58
CA ILE A 81 8.54 -11.56 -10.35
C ILE A 81 9.54 -10.45 -10.01
N GLU A 82 10.54 -10.71 -9.16
CA GLU A 82 11.59 -9.73 -8.84
C GLU A 82 12.37 -9.30 -10.10
N SER A 83 12.72 -10.26 -10.95
CA SER A 83 13.43 -10.00 -12.21
C SER A 83 12.59 -9.15 -13.16
N MET A 84 11.28 -9.43 -13.25
CA MET A 84 10.35 -8.68 -14.10
C MET A 84 10.30 -7.19 -13.73
N PHE A 85 10.39 -6.88 -12.44
CA PHE A 85 10.22 -5.51 -11.94
C PHE A 85 11.52 -4.78 -11.60
N THR A 86 12.69 -5.43 -11.67
CA THR A 86 13.99 -4.84 -11.27
C THR A 86 14.24 -3.46 -11.89
N ARG A 87 14.12 -3.33 -13.23
CA ARG A 87 14.32 -2.05 -13.92
C ARG A 87 13.28 -1.00 -13.53
N MET A 88 12.03 -1.43 -13.34
CA MET A 88 10.94 -0.53 -12.95
C MET A 88 11.18 0.02 -11.55
N THR A 89 11.59 -0.82 -10.58
CA THR A 89 11.86 -0.40 -9.21
C THR A 89 13.02 0.60 -9.15
N GLN A 90 14.09 0.38 -9.92
CA GLN A 90 15.20 1.34 -10.03
C GLN A 90 14.74 2.70 -10.59
N ALA A 91 13.91 2.68 -11.64
CA ALA A 91 13.35 3.90 -12.21
C ALA A 91 12.41 4.62 -11.22
N MET A 92 11.57 3.88 -10.49
CA MET A 92 10.69 4.41 -9.46
C MET A 92 11.46 5.04 -8.31
N GLU A 93 12.57 4.44 -7.88
CA GLU A 93 13.42 5.00 -6.83
C GLU A 93 14.01 6.35 -7.25
N ALA A 94 14.61 6.41 -8.44
CA ALA A 94 15.20 7.64 -8.97
C ALA A 94 14.14 8.74 -9.16
N ALA A 95 13.02 8.40 -9.82
CA ALA A 95 11.91 9.32 -10.02
C ALA A 95 11.29 9.78 -8.70
N GLY A 96 11.12 8.87 -7.74
CA GLY A 96 10.56 9.14 -6.42
C GLY A 96 11.41 10.15 -5.63
N LYS A 97 12.73 9.96 -5.59
CA LYS A 97 13.66 10.89 -4.94
C LYS A 97 13.58 12.29 -5.56
N ALA A 98 13.63 12.37 -6.89
CA ALA A 98 13.57 13.65 -7.61
C ALA A 98 12.22 14.36 -7.41
N ALA A 99 11.11 13.63 -7.54
CA ALA A 99 9.77 14.18 -7.38
C ALA A 99 9.51 14.65 -5.95
N PHE A 100 9.94 13.89 -4.94
CA PHE A 100 9.72 14.25 -3.53
C PHE A 100 10.56 15.46 -3.11
N ALA A 101 11.82 15.54 -3.54
CA ALA A 101 12.66 16.72 -3.31
C ALA A 101 11.99 17.98 -3.87
N LYS A 102 11.56 17.95 -5.13
CA LYS A 102 10.84 19.06 -5.78
C LYS A 102 9.54 19.40 -5.05
N ALA A 103 8.77 18.41 -4.61
CA ALA A 103 7.52 18.63 -3.87
C ALA A 103 7.78 19.32 -2.51
N LYS A 104 8.87 18.98 -1.83
CA LYS A 104 9.28 19.61 -0.57
C LYS A 104 9.62 21.09 -0.79
N GLU A 105 10.45 21.40 -1.78
CA GLU A 105 10.79 22.77 -2.15
C GLU A 105 9.54 23.59 -2.47
N LEU A 106 8.60 23.03 -3.25
CA LEU A 106 7.34 23.71 -3.59
C LEU A 106 6.45 23.98 -2.37
N ARG A 107 6.44 23.07 -1.39
CA ARG A 107 5.70 23.26 -0.13
C ARG A 107 6.32 24.36 0.71
N GLU A 108 7.65 24.41 0.81
CA GLU A 108 8.37 25.45 1.55
C GLU A 108 8.16 26.83 0.92
N ARG A 109 8.17 26.93 -0.42
CA ARG A 109 7.90 28.19 -1.14
C ARG A 109 6.45 28.67 -1.03
N ARG A 110 5.50 27.75 -0.77
CA ARG A 110 4.08 28.07 -0.56
C ARG A 110 3.72 28.32 0.90
N ALA A 111 4.64 28.08 1.84
CA ALA A 111 4.41 28.46 3.22
C ALA A 111 4.30 29.99 3.28
N PRO A 112 3.23 30.55 3.88
CA PRO A 112 3.10 32.00 4.00
C PRO A 112 4.32 32.54 4.73
N SER A 113 4.97 33.58 4.18
CA SER A 113 5.99 34.32 4.93
C SER A 113 5.37 34.73 6.25
N SER A 114 5.92 34.23 7.36
CA SER A 114 5.69 34.83 8.67
C SER A 114 6.38 36.20 8.65
N VAL A 115 5.73 37.18 8.04
CA VAL A 115 6.07 38.60 8.19
C VAL A 115 5.37 39.06 9.46
N LEU A 116 6.13 39.12 10.55
CA LEU A 116 5.95 40.14 11.57
C LEU A 116 6.72 41.39 11.12
#